data_AF-A0A521GBH3-F1
#
_entry.id   AF-A0A521GBH3-F1
#
_cell.length_a   1.000
_cell.length_b   1.000
_cell.length_c   1.000
_cell.angle_alpha   90.00
_cell.angle_beta   90.00
_cell.angle_gamma   90.00
#
_symmetry.space_group_name_H-M   'P 1'
#
loop_
_entity.id
_entity.type
_entity.pdbx_description
1 polymer ?
#
loop_
_entity_poly.entity_id
_entity_poly.type
_entity_poly.pdbx_seq_one_letter_code
_entity_poly.pdbx_strand_id
1 'polypeptide(L)'
;MHYLTPPFIEKIMQQHAPDSNIRVASCEPLPVDNSASILVVLTAGQSDNPIGHYGLLVEYEQDRKPHTRRMVLKVKPHGREIVAMLTMLAGACGGKLAEVFPAFAHLTGFAHTHERELDVYANLPSPLQPDVFGTYADEERGLYLILMEYLEDVTLLNSVMTPNAWTDEHIRQTLRQLARWHADHLDQPLPLNPAYWTDDMPSRAHMPHLTPLWHALLDNAATHFPDLYTPARADQLRAVITAIPTYWQELEVMPKTLIHNDLNPRNTCFREGPYSYELCVYDWELATYHVPQYDVVEFLCFLLGPDRYHLRLEYLEFYRQRLHALTGRFGDALAFRRGFQLAAYDFGLHRLGMYMMAHTVSPYPFLPRVVESYFDTITFSNNP
;
A
#
# COMPACT_ATOMS: atom_id res chain seq x y z
N MET A 1 -0.53 20.30 -21.82
CA MET A 1 -0.96 19.05 -21.16
C MET A 1 -2.49 19.07 -21.03
N HIS A 2 -3.22 18.29 -21.83
CA HIS A 2 -4.69 18.37 -21.96
C HIS A 2 -5.44 18.16 -20.63
N TYR A 3 -4.89 17.31 -19.76
CA TYR A 3 -5.50 16.90 -18.49
C TYR A 3 -5.46 17.93 -17.36
N LEU A 4 -4.77 19.07 -17.55
CA LEU A 4 -4.66 20.13 -16.54
C LEU A 4 -5.53 21.35 -16.88
N THR A 5 -6.48 21.19 -17.81
CA THR A 5 -7.29 22.31 -18.30
C THR A 5 -8.62 22.40 -17.55
N PRO A 6 -9.18 23.61 -17.34
CA PRO A 6 -10.49 23.78 -16.69
C PRO A 6 -11.61 22.90 -17.27
N PRO A 7 -11.78 22.75 -18.60
CA PRO A 7 -12.83 21.88 -19.14
C PRO A 7 -12.66 20.41 -18.79
N PHE A 8 -11.42 19.93 -18.66
CA PHE A 8 -11.15 18.55 -18.30
C PHE A 8 -11.38 18.31 -16.80
N ILE A 9 -10.92 19.23 -15.95
CA ILE A 9 -11.18 19.16 -14.51
C ILE A 9 -12.69 19.24 -14.22
N GLU A 10 -13.42 20.12 -14.92
CA GLU A 10 -14.89 20.19 -14.85
C GLU A 10 -15.53 18.85 -15.20
N LYS A 11 -15.09 18.21 -16.30
CA LYS A 11 -15.60 16.90 -16.73
C LYS A 11 -15.42 15.85 -15.63
N ILE A 12 -14.23 15.72 -15.05
CA ILE A 12 -13.96 14.74 -13.99
C ILE A 12 -14.86 14.99 -12.78
N MET A 13 -14.95 16.25 -12.33
CA MET A 13 -15.74 16.62 -11.16
C MET A 13 -17.24 16.37 -11.39
N GLN A 14 -17.76 16.68 -12.58
CA GLN A 14 -19.17 16.40 -12.93
C GLN A 14 -19.46 14.90 -13.04
N GLN A 15 -18.50 14.09 -13.52
CA GLN A 15 -18.66 12.63 -13.56
C GLN A 15 -18.72 12.03 -12.15
N HIS A 16 -17.93 12.57 -11.21
CA HIS A 16 -17.91 12.15 -9.82
C HIS A 16 -19.15 12.61 -9.05
N ALA A 17 -19.64 13.83 -9.32
CA ALA A 17 -20.82 14.41 -8.67
C ALA A 17 -21.89 14.80 -9.72
N PRO A 18 -22.57 13.82 -10.36
CA PRO A 18 -23.49 14.07 -11.47
C PRO A 18 -24.72 14.92 -11.08
N ASP A 19 -25.07 14.92 -9.79
CA ASP A 19 -26.19 15.69 -9.25
C ASP A 19 -25.82 17.15 -8.90
N SER A 20 -24.54 17.52 -8.98
CA SER A 20 -24.04 18.87 -8.71
C SER A 20 -23.80 19.65 -10.00
N ASN A 21 -24.23 20.91 -10.04
CA ASN A 21 -23.89 21.80 -11.15
C ASN A 21 -22.52 22.44 -10.90
N ILE A 22 -21.47 21.81 -11.44
CA ILE A 22 -20.07 22.24 -11.28
C ILE A 22 -19.61 22.99 -12.53
N ARG A 23 -19.00 24.17 -12.36
CA ARG A 23 -18.34 24.94 -13.40
C ARG A 23 -16.94 25.35 -12.98
N VAL A 24 -15.91 24.92 -13.72
CA VAL A 24 -14.52 25.24 -13.38
C VAL A 24 -14.08 26.48 -14.16
N ALA A 25 -13.70 27.52 -13.42
CA ALA A 25 -13.29 28.81 -13.98
C ALA A 25 -11.79 28.82 -14.35
N SER A 26 -10.94 28.30 -13.46
CA SER A 26 -9.48 28.33 -13.64
C SER A 26 -8.81 27.10 -13.01
N CYS A 27 -7.64 26.75 -13.53
CA CYS A 27 -6.75 25.72 -12.99
C CYS A 27 -5.32 26.24 -13.10
N GLU A 28 -4.70 26.57 -11.97
CA GLU A 28 -3.33 27.07 -11.92
C GLU A 28 -2.37 26.02 -11.33
N PRO A 29 -1.19 25.77 -11.93
CA PRO A 29 -0.25 24.80 -11.38
C PRO A 29 0.28 25.18 -10.00
N LEU A 30 0.43 24.18 -9.13
CA LEU A 30 1.10 24.27 -7.83
C LEU A 30 2.30 23.31 -7.77
N PRO A 31 3.36 23.65 -7.02
CA PRO A 31 4.44 22.72 -6.77
C PRO A 31 3.91 21.52 -5.95
N VAL A 32 4.33 20.31 -6.34
CA VAL A 32 4.10 19.07 -5.58
C VAL A 32 5.43 18.33 -5.49
N ASP A 33 5.73 17.81 -4.31
CA ASP A 33 6.87 16.93 -4.12
C ASP A 33 6.56 15.53 -4.66
N ASN A 34 7.25 15.15 -5.73
CA ASN A 34 7.15 13.83 -6.35
C ASN A 34 8.23 12.84 -5.85
N SER A 35 9.15 13.27 -4.98
CA SER A 35 10.34 12.50 -4.61
C SER A 35 10.05 11.24 -3.79
N ALA A 36 8.90 11.19 -3.10
CA ALA A 36 8.50 10.05 -2.29
C ALA A 36 7.95 8.88 -3.12
N SER A 37 7.55 9.10 -4.38
CA SER A 37 6.97 8.06 -5.23
C SER A 37 8.06 7.25 -5.93
N ILE A 38 8.22 5.99 -5.50
CA ILE A 38 9.15 5.03 -6.12
C ILE A 38 8.83 4.84 -7.61
N LEU A 39 7.55 4.71 -7.97
CA LEU A 39 7.14 4.51 -9.36
C LEU A 39 7.53 5.70 -10.23
N VAL A 40 7.28 6.94 -9.78
CA VAL A 40 7.66 8.14 -10.53
C VAL A 40 9.16 8.21 -10.77
N VAL A 41 9.97 7.89 -9.76
CA VAL A 41 11.44 7.87 -9.88
C VAL A 41 11.90 6.80 -10.88
N LEU A 42 11.28 5.62 -10.87
CA LEU A 42 11.66 4.51 -11.73
C LEU A 42 11.15 4.63 -13.18
N THR A 43 10.00 5.26 -13.40
CA THR A 43 9.44 5.52 -14.74
C THR A 43 9.94 6.82 -15.36
N ALA A 44 10.68 7.65 -14.62
CA ALA A 44 11.22 8.92 -15.10
C ALA A 44 12.06 8.71 -16.37
N GLY A 45 11.62 9.29 -17.49
CA GLY A 45 12.31 9.21 -18.77
C GLY A 45 12.05 7.95 -19.60
N GLN A 46 11.12 7.08 -19.19
CA GLN A 46 10.76 5.87 -19.95
C GLN A 46 9.45 5.99 -20.76
N SER A 47 8.68 7.06 -20.57
CA SER A 47 7.40 7.30 -21.26
C SER A 47 7.28 8.75 -21.71
N ASP A 48 6.70 8.96 -22.90
CA ASP A 48 6.31 10.28 -23.40
C ASP A 48 5.06 10.81 -22.67
N ASN A 49 4.37 9.95 -21.90
CA ASN A 49 3.20 10.33 -21.14
C ASN A 49 3.58 11.07 -19.84
N PRO A 50 2.78 12.08 -19.44
CA PRO A 50 3.03 12.84 -18.22
C PRO A 50 2.56 12.05 -16.99
N ILE A 51 3.43 11.17 -16.48
CA ILE A 51 3.21 10.36 -15.27
C ILE A 51 3.69 11.12 -14.03
N GLY A 52 2.90 11.10 -12.96
CA GLY A 52 3.24 11.68 -11.67
C GLY A 52 2.10 12.48 -11.04
N HIS A 53 2.45 13.29 -10.04
CA HIS A 53 1.50 14.16 -9.34
C HIS A 53 1.64 15.61 -9.80
N TYR A 54 0.51 16.22 -10.11
CA TYR A 54 0.41 17.60 -10.59
C TYR A 54 -0.48 18.40 -9.64
N GLY A 55 0.11 19.36 -8.93
CA GLY A 55 -0.64 20.25 -8.04
C GLY A 55 -1.44 21.27 -8.85
N LEU A 56 -2.65 21.57 -8.38
CA LEU A 56 -3.58 22.49 -9.02
C LEU A 56 -4.25 23.37 -7.97
N LEU A 57 -4.31 24.68 -8.20
CA LEU A 57 -5.27 25.58 -7.58
C LEU A 57 -6.48 25.68 -8.51
N VAL A 58 -7.63 25.20 -8.06
CA VAL A 58 -8.85 25.10 -8.86
C VAL A 58 -9.89 26.06 -8.29
N GLU A 59 -10.33 27.00 -9.12
CA GLU A 59 -11.47 27.86 -8.83
C GLU A 59 -12.68 27.34 -9.59
N TYR A 60 -13.76 27.08 -8.87
CA TYR A 60 -14.98 26.51 -9.45
C TYR A 60 -16.23 27.01 -8.72
N GLU A 61 -17.35 26.99 -9.43
CA GLU A 61 -18.67 27.17 -8.86
C GLU A 61 -19.32 25.80 -8.72
N GLN A 62 -19.88 25.49 -7.55
CA GLN A 62 -20.74 24.33 -7.33
C GLN A 62 -22.07 24.81 -6.79
N ASP A 63 -23.16 24.54 -7.51
CA ASP A 63 -24.52 24.94 -7.12
C ASP A 63 -24.64 26.42 -6.77
N ARG A 64 -24.03 27.28 -7.60
CA ARG A 64 -23.96 28.75 -7.44
C ARG A 64 -23.13 29.25 -6.27
N LYS A 65 -22.33 28.38 -5.65
CA LYS A 65 -21.39 28.78 -4.60
C LYS A 65 -19.97 28.76 -5.15
N PRO A 66 -19.19 29.84 -5.00
CA PRO A 66 -17.81 29.85 -5.41
C PRO A 66 -16.95 29.05 -4.42
N HIS A 67 -16.00 28.30 -4.96
CA HIS A 67 -15.03 27.52 -4.24
C HIS A 67 -13.64 27.75 -4.84
N THR A 68 -12.65 27.80 -3.96
CA THR A 68 -11.23 27.72 -4.31
C THR A 68 -10.64 26.56 -3.52
N ARG A 69 -9.96 25.66 -4.22
CA ARG A 69 -9.39 24.43 -3.62
C ARG A 69 -8.03 24.13 -4.22
N ARG A 70 -7.12 23.69 -3.36
CA ARG A 70 -5.87 23.06 -3.79
C ARG A 70 -6.15 21.57 -3.99
N MET A 71 -5.74 21.05 -5.13
CA MET A 71 -5.95 19.67 -5.56
C MET A 71 -4.65 19.08 -6.09
N VAL A 72 -4.59 17.76 -6.17
CA VAL A 72 -3.56 17.01 -6.86
C VAL A 72 -4.21 16.13 -7.91
N LEU A 73 -3.76 16.24 -9.15
CA LEU A 73 -4.05 15.28 -10.19
C LEU A 73 -2.93 14.24 -10.22
N LYS A 74 -3.23 13.03 -9.77
CA LYS A 74 -2.34 11.86 -9.90
C LYS A 74 -2.58 11.23 -11.27
N VAL A 75 -1.55 11.17 -12.10
CA VAL A 75 -1.58 10.53 -13.42
C VAL A 75 -0.72 9.28 -13.38
N LYS A 76 -1.33 8.12 -13.64
CA LYS A 76 -0.73 6.80 -13.50
C LYS A 76 -0.60 6.12 -14.87
N PRO A 77 0.47 5.32 -15.06
CA PRO A 77 0.59 4.47 -16.23
C PRO A 77 -0.31 3.24 -16.08
N HIS A 78 -0.56 2.55 -17.20
CA HIS A 78 -1.17 1.23 -17.17
C HIS A 78 -0.27 0.24 -16.40
N GLY A 79 -0.85 -0.67 -15.62
CA GLY A 79 -0.13 -1.67 -14.84
C GLY A 79 0.83 -2.56 -15.65
N ARG A 80 0.62 -2.76 -16.96
CA ARG A 80 1.58 -3.45 -17.85
C ARG A 80 2.95 -2.76 -17.91
N GLU A 81 2.98 -1.43 -17.83
CA GLU A 81 4.22 -0.65 -17.83
C GLU A 81 4.96 -0.84 -16.51
N ILE A 82 4.22 -0.92 -15.40
CA ILE A 82 4.77 -1.21 -14.08
C ILE A 82 5.34 -2.63 -14.04
N VAL A 83 4.61 -3.63 -14.55
CA VAL A 83 5.09 -5.02 -14.65
C VAL A 83 6.35 -5.13 -15.52
N ALA A 84 6.41 -4.43 -16.65
CA ALA A 84 7.60 -4.39 -17.51
C ALA A 84 8.80 -3.76 -16.78
N MET A 85 8.59 -2.65 -16.08
CA MET A 85 9.63 -2.00 -15.27
C MET A 85 10.14 -2.91 -14.15
N LEU A 86 9.25 -3.59 -13.41
CA LEU A 86 9.65 -4.55 -12.39
C LEU A 86 10.46 -5.72 -12.98
N THR A 87 10.10 -6.17 -14.19
CA THR A 87 10.85 -7.19 -14.91
C THR A 87 12.24 -6.71 -15.28
N MET A 88 12.39 -5.44 -15.70
CA MET A 88 13.70 -4.83 -15.95
C MET A 88 14.53 -4.71 -14.67
N LEU A 89 13.91 -4.36 -13.54
CA LEU A 89 14.59 -4.33 -12.23
C LEU A 89 15.08 -5.70 -11.80
N ALA A 90 14.25 -6.74 -11.94
CA ALA A 90 14.68 -8.12 -11.69
C ALA A 90 15.84 -8.53 -12.61
N GLY A 91 15.79 -8.12 -13.87
CA GLY A 91 16.89 -8.30 -14.83
C GLY A 91 18.18 -7.62 -14.40
N ALA A 92 18.10 -6.40 -13.87
CA ALA A 92 19.25 -5.64 -13.36
C ALA A 92 19.86 -6.25 -12.08
N CYS A 93 19.06 -6.93 -11.26
CA CYS A 93 19.56 -7.73 -10.14
C CYS A 93 20.36 -8.96 -10.60
N GLY A 94 20.06 -9.49 -11.79
CA GLY A 94 20.72 -10.64 -12.38
C GLY A 94 20.40 -11.97 -11.69
N GLY A 95 21.24 -12.99 -11.97
CA GLY A 95 21.15 -14.31 -11.35
C GLY A 95 19.80 -15.02 -11.54
N LYS A 96 19.40 -15.81 -10.56
CA LYS A 96 18.16 -16.61 -10.63
C LYS A 96 16.90 -15.74 -10.67
N LEU A 97 16.95 -14.55 -10.06
CA LEU A 97 15.82 -13.63 -10.05
C LEU A 97 15.49 -13.14 -11.46
N ALA A 98 16.50 -12.75 -12.25
CA ALA A 98 16.31 -12.35 -13.65
C ALA A 98 15.68 -13.47 -14.51
N GLU A 99 16.02 -14.74 -14.24
CA GLU A 99 15.48 -15.89 -14.98
C GLU A 99 14.02 -16.20 -14.60
N VAL A 100 13.68 -16.10 -13.32
CA VAL A 100 12.40 -16.59 -12.78
C VAL A 100 11.31 -15.52 -12.81
N PHE A 101 11.67 -14.26 -12.51
CA PHE A 101 10.71 -13.18 -12.35
C PHE A 101 9.75 -13.00 -13.53
N PRO A 102 10.17 -13.04 -14.81
CA PRO A 102 9.28 -12.78 -15.95
C PRO A 102 8.05 -13.69 -15.99
N ALA A 103 8.17 -14.95 -15.58
CA ALA A 103 7.06 -15.90 -15.56
C ALA A 103 5.97 -15.57 -14.53
N PHE A 104 6.35 -14.84 -13.47
CA PHE A 104 5.48 -14.50 -12.34
C PHE A 104 5.16 -13.01 -12.26
N ALA A 105 5.72 -12.17 -13.11
CA ALA A 105 5.66 -10.71 -12.98
C ALA A 105 4.21 -10.17 -12.88
N HIS A 106 3.28 -10.76 -13.63
CA HIS A 106 1.85 -10.40 -13.62
C HIS A 106 1.11 -10.81 -12.32
N LEU A 107 1.67 -11.73 -11.54
CA LEU A 107 1.09 -12.28 -10.30
C LEU A 107 1.61 -11.58 -9.04
N THR A 108 2.34 -10.47 -9.18
CA THR A 108 3.03 -9.82 -8.07
C THR A 108 2.20 -8.76 -7.32
N GLY A 109 0.93 -8.53 -7.69
CA GLY A 109 0.13 -7.42 -7.16
C GLY A 109 0.07 -6.20 -8.07
N PHE A 110 0.94 -6.11 -9.08
CA PHE A 110 1.19 -4.87 -9.82
C PHE A 110 0.48 -4.77 -11.18
N ALA A 111 -0.13 -5.84 -11.68
CA ALA A 111 -0.76 -5.86 -13.00
C ALA A 111 -1.98 -4.92 -13.11
N HIS A 112 -2.71 -4.76 -12.00
CA HIS A 112 -3.98 -4.03 -11.94
C HIS A 112 -3.94 -2.79 -11.05
N THR A 113 -2.76 -2.26 -10.72
CA THR A 113 -2.62 -1.15 -9.74
C THR A 113 -3.39 0.11 -10.14
N HIS A 114 -3.32 0.46 -11.41
CA HIS A 114 -4.09 1.53 -12.01
C HIS A 114 -5.61 1.35 -11.85
N GLU A 115 -6.15 0.17 -12.16
CA GLU A 115 -7.58 -0.12 -12.05
C GLU A 115 -8.04 -0.20 -10.59
N ARG A 116 -7.28 -0.89 -9.72
CA ARG A 116 -7.60 -1.06 -8.30
C ARG A 116 -7.72 0.26 -7.57
N GLU A 117 -6.78 1.17 -7.79
CA GLU A 117 -6.82 2.46 -7.10
C GLU A 117 -8.05 3.29 -7.53
N LEU A 118 -8.39 3.29 -8.83
CA LEU A 118 -9.61 3.97 -9.30
C LEU A 118 -10.86 3.33 -8.70
N ASP A 119 -10.91 1.99 -8.65
CA ASP A 119 -12.05 1.22 -8.17
C ASP A 119 -12.29 1.43 -6.66
N VAL A 120 -11.22 1.45 -5.85
CA VAL A 120 -11.31 1.77 -4.41
C VAL A 120 -11.85 3.18 -4.20
N TYR A 121 -11.27 4.18 -4.84
CA TYR A 121 -11.69 5.57 -4.64
C TYR A 121 -13.09 5.87 -5.19
N ALA A 122 -13.50 5.21 -6.26
CA ALA A 122 -14.83 5.39 -6.83
C ALA A 122 -15.93 4.72 -6.00
N ASN A 123 -15.65 3.54 -5.44
CA ASN A 123 -16.70 2.68 -4.88
C ASN A 123 -16.65 2.49 -3.36
N LEU A 124 -15.56 2.87 -2.69
CA LEU A 124 -15.37 2.72 -1.24
C LEU A 124 -14.95 4.04 -0.56
N PRO A 125 -15.78 5.10 -0.65
CA PRO A 125 -15.46 6.39 -0.03
C PRO A 125 -15.34 6.24 1.49
N SER A 126 -14.28 6.83 2.06
CA SER A 126 -14.00 6.73 3.49
C SER A 126 -13.28 7.97 4.00
N PRO A 127 -13.57 8.44 5.24
CA PRO A 127 -12.78 9.49 5.88
C PRO A 127 -11.28 9.13 6.06
N LEU A 128 -10.95 7.83 5.99
CA LEU A 128 -9.57 7.34 6.04
C LEU A 128 -8.77 7.69 4.79
N GLN A 129 -9.44 7.99 3.67
CA GLN A 129 -8.82 8.30 2.37
C GLN A 129 -8.70 9.81 2.17
N PRO A 130 -7.89 10.29 1.21
CA PRO A 130 -8.01 11.66 0.73
C PRO A 130 -9.42 11.94 0.20
N ASP A 131 -9.86 13.19 0.31
CA ASP A 131 -11.03 13.64 -0.44
C ASP A 131 -10.76 13.47 -1.94
N VAL A 132 -11.65 12.75 -2.62
CA VAL A 132 -11.57 12.49 -4.06
C VAL A 132 -12.59 13.38 -4.77
N PHE A 133 -12.13 14.13 -5.77
CA PHE A 133 -12.96 14.98 -6.62
C PHE A 133 -13.30 14.31 -7.96
N GLY A 134 -12.65 13.19 -8.26
CA GLY A 134 -13.07 12.26 -9.30
C GLY A 134 -11.95 11.39 -9.85
N THR A 135 -12.34 10.37 -10.61
CA THR A 135 -11.44 9.41 -11.26
C THR A 135 -11.72 9.40 -12.77
N TYR A 136 -10.71 9.09 -13.58
CA TYR A 136 -10.86 9.01 -15.02
C TYR A 136 -9.90 8.00 -15.64
N ALA A 137 -10.41 7.14 -16.52
CA ALA A 137 -9.61 6.23 -17.33
C ALA A 137 -9.61 6.69 -18.80
N ASP A 138 -8.43 6.96 -19.34
CA ASP A 138 -8.18 7.24 -20.75
C ASP A 138 -7.60 5.99 -21.41
N GLU A 139 -8.47 5.04 -21.73
CA GLU A 139 -8.08 3.74 -22.29
C GLU A 139 -7.32 3.87 -23.64
N GLU A 140 -7.63 4.89 -24.44
CA GLU A 140 -6.97 5.13 -25.72
C GLU A 140 -5.48 5.46 -25.52
N ARG A 141 -5.15 6.19 -24.46
CA ARG A 141 -3.78 6.61 -24.14
C ARG A 141 -3.13 5.77 -23.04
N GLY A 142 -3.88 4.85 -22.42
CA GLY A 142 -3.44 4.03 -21.30
C GLY A 142 -3.11 4.84 -20.04
N LEU A 143 -3.86 5.93 -19.79
CA LEU A 143 -3.65 6.82 -18.65
C LEU A 143 -4.81 6.75 -17.67
N TYR A 144 -4.47 6.68 -16.38
CA TYR A 144 -5.45 6.57 -15.31
C TYR A 144 -5.23 7.70 -14.32
N LEU A 145 -6.28 8.45 -14.04
CA LEU A 145 -6.20 9.73 -13.35
C LEU A 145 -7.09 9.74 -12.12
N ILE A 146 -6.57 10.34 -11.05
CA ILE A 146 -7.31 10.60 -9.82
C ILE A 146 -7.11 12.06 -9.46
N LEU A 147 -8.20 12.81 -9.36
CA LEU A 147 -8.21 14.16 -8.83
C LEU A 147 -8.58 14.08 -7.35
N MET A 148 -7.66 14.45 -6.47
CA MET A 148 -7.81 14.34 -5.02
C MET A 148 -7.40 15.64 -4.33
N GLU A 149 -7.70 15.76 -3.04
CA GLU A 149 -7.24 16.89 -2.24
C GLU A 149 -5.72 17.03 -2.25
N TYR A 150 -5.28 18.27 -2.13
CA TYR A 150 -3.90 18.55 -1.80
C TYR A 150 -3.73 18.41 -0.29
N LEU A 151 -2.94 17.42 0.14
CA LEU A 151 -2.64 17.19 1.56
C LEU A 151 -1.70 18.29 2.11
N GLU A 152 -2.26 19.46 2.34
CA GLU A 152 -1.67 20.58 3.08
C GLU A 152 -2.08 20.54 4.55
N ASP A 153 -1.32 21.20 5.41
CA ASP A 153 -1.59 21.27 6.86
C ASP A 153 -1.75 19.89 7.54
N VAL A 154 -1.03 18.90 7.01
CA VAL A 154 -0.91 17.55 7.57
C VAL A 154 0.42 17.36 8.30
N THR A 155 0.42 16.46 9.27
CA THR A 155 1.64 16.01 9.96
C THR A 155 2.03 14.61 9.51
N LEU A 156 3.32 14.30 9.67
CA LEU A 156 3.91 12.99 9.33
C LEU A 156 3.81 12.56 7.86
N LEU A 157 3.48 13.48 6.94
CA LEU A 157 3.59 13.25 5.51
C LEU A 157 5.05 12.91 5.13
N ASN A 158 5.25 11.85 4.34
CA ASN A 158 6.59 11.38 3.90
C ASN A 158 7.58 11.11 5.06
N SER A 159 7.10 10.64 6.21
CA SER A 159 7.88 10.50 7.45
C SER A 159 8.64 9.17 7.61
N VAL A 160 8.84 8.42 6.53
CA VAL A 160 9.52 7.10 6.56
C VAL A 160 10.94 7.15 7.13
N MET A 161 11.62 8.29 6.96
CA MET A 161 12.97 8.53 7.46
C MET A 161 13.00 8.98 8.93
N THR A 162 11.84 9.29 9.52
CA THR A 162 11.71 9.82 10.89
C THR A 162 10.72 8.98 11.72
N PRO A 163 10.95 7.66 11.88
CA PRO A 163 10.05 6.79 12.67
C PRO A 163 9.87 7.25 14.12
N ASN A 164 10.84 7.97 14.69
CA ASN A 164 10.76 8.50 16.05
C ASN A 164 9.74 9.65 16.20
N ALA A 165 9.30 10.27 15.10
CA ALA A 165 8.22 11.26 15.12
C ALA A 165 6.84 10.61 15.36
N TRP A 166 6.73 9.29 15.16
CA TRP A 166 5.53 8.51 15.43
C TRP A 166 5.45 8.15 16.92
N THR A 167 4.82 9.05 17.69
CA THR A 167 4.50 8.86 19.10
C THR A 167 3.57 7.66 19.32
N ASP A 168 3.43 7.24 20.59
CA ASP A 168 2.47 6.21 20.98
C ASP A 168 1.03 6.57 20.56
N GLU A 169 0.65 7.85 20.69
CA GLU A 169 -0.67 8.32 20.30
C GLU A 169 -0.89 8.22 18.78
N HIS A 170 0.09 8.60 17.96
CA HIS A 170 -0.01 8.43 16.50
C HIS A 170 -0.23 6.95 16.13
N ILE A 171 0.56 6.04 16.69
CA ILE A 171 0.42 4.60 16.39
C ILE A 171 -0.95 4.07 16.83
N ARG A 172 -1.43 4.41 18.02
CA ARG A 172 -2.75 3.97 18.50
C ARG A 172 -3.89 4.56 17.69
N GLN A 173 -3.78 5.81 17.25
CA GLN A 173 -4.78 6.42 16.37
C GLN A 173 -4.82 5.74 15.00
N THR A 174 -3.66 5.43 14.42
CA THR A 174 -3.58 4.62 13.19
C THR A 174 -4.28 3.29 13.37
N LEU A 175 -3.91 2.51 14.40
CA LEU A 175 -4.47 1.19 14.64
C LEU A 175 -5.97 1.23 14.93
N ARG A 176 -6.46 2.27 15.62
CA ARG A 176 -7.89 2.44 15.89
C ARG A 176 -8.68 2.70 14.60
N GLN A 177 -8.22 3.62 13.77
CA GLN A 177 -8.91 3.99 12.52
C GLN A 177 -8.79 2.88 11.47
N LEU A 178 -7.65 2.20 11.42
CA LEU A 178 -7.45 1.00 10.61
C LEU A 178 -8.37 -0.15 11.04
N ALA A 179 -8.55 -0.37 12.35
CA ALA A 179 -9.49 -1.38 12.84
C ALA A 179 -10.93 -1.07 12.41
N ARG A 180 -11.29 0.21 12.29
CA ARG A 180 -12.59 0.63 11.74
C ARG A 180 -12.70 0.27 10.26
N TRP A 181 -11.72 0.65 9.45
CA TRP A 181 -11.67 0.29 8.04
C TRP A 181 -11.79 -1.23 7.84
N HIS A 182 -11.00 -2.02 8.56
CA HIS A 182 -11.07 -3.47 8.44
C HIS A 182 -12.39 -4.06 8.93
N ALA A 183 -12.99 -3.51 9.98
CA ALA A 183 -14.30 -3.94 10.44
C ALA A 183 -15.39 -3.68 9.38
N ASP A 184 -15.33 -2.50 8.75
CA ASP A 184 -16.31 -2.06 7.76
C ASP A 184 -16.24 -2.88 6.46
N HIS A 185 -15.18 -3.67 6.22
CA HIS A 185 -14.98 -4.50 5.02
C HIS A 185 -14.78 -6.00 5.29
N LEU A 186 -14.98 -6.46 6.53
CA LEU A 186 -14.70 -7.83 6.94
C LEU A 186 -15.72 -8.83 6.36
N ASP A 187 -15.24 -9.90 5.71
CA ASP A 187 -16.02 -11.06 5.22
C ASP A 187 -17.27 -10.70 4.40
N GLN A 188 -17.25 -9.59 3.67
CA GLN A 188 -18.38 -9.14 2.87
C GLN A 188 -18.00 -8.84 1.43
N PRO A 189 -18.92 -9.04 0.47
CA PRO A 189 -18.71 -8.62 -0.90
C PRO A 189 -18.64 -7.09 -0.97
N LEU A 190 -17.66 -6.58 -1.72
CA LEU A 190 -17.50 -5.15 -1.96
C LEU A 190 -17.98 -4.80 -3.38
N PRO A 191 -18.45 -3.56 -3.60
CA PRO A 191 -18.84 -3.04 -4.92
C PRO A 191 -17.61 -2.76 -5.81
N LEU A 192 -16.68 -3.71 -5.89
CA LEU A 192 -15.45 -3.64 -6.68
C LEU A 192 -15.58 -4.53 -7.92
N ASN A 193 -14.95 -4.15 -9.02
CA ASN A 193 -15.00 -4.88 -10.28
C ASN A 193 -14.11 -6.14 -10.23
N PRO A 194 -14.65 -7.37 -10.14
CA PRO A 194 -13.85 -8.57 -9.89
C PRO A 194 -12.72 -8.81 -10.89
N ALA A 195 -12.84 -8.30 -12.12
CA ALA A 195 -11.82 -8.43 -13.17
C ALA A 195 -10.42 -7.93 -12.75
N TYR A 196 -10.35 -7.04 -11.77
CA TYR A 196 -9.08 -6.44 -11.32
C TYR A 196 -8.55 -7.05 -10.03
N TRP A 197 -9.30 -7.92 -9.37
CA TRP A 197 -9.01 -8.34 -7.98
C TRP A 197 -8.75 -9.84 -7.81
N THR A 198 -9.02 -10.66 -8.83
CA THR A 198 -8.99 -12.13 -8.68
C THR A 198 -7.66 -12.77 -9.03
N ASP A 199 -6.92 -12.23 -9.98
CA ASP A 199 -5.86 -12.97 -10.68
C ASP A 199 -4.61 -13.20 -9.81
N ASP A 200 -4.29 -12.25 -8.94
CA ASP A 200 -3.16 -12.29 -8.01
C ASP A 200 -3.59 -12.32 -6.54
N MET A 201 -4.86 -12.68 -6.28
CA MET A 201 -5.39 -12.75 -4.91
C MET A 201 -4.65 -13.85 -4.12
N PRO A 202 -4.03 -13.51 -2.98
CA PRO A 202 -3.34 -14.49 -2.15
C PRO A 202 -4.28 -15.61 -1.68
N SER A 203 -3.91 -16.86 -1.98
CA SER A 203 -4.70 -18.05 -1.62
C SER A 203 -3.81 -19.29 -1.50
N ARG A 204 -4.38 -20.37 -0.96
CA ARG A 204 -3.77 -21.71 -0.89
C ARG A 204 -3.37 -22.26 -2.26
N ALA A 205 -4.04 -21.87 -3.34
CA ALA A 205 -3.65 -22.26 -4.70
C ALA A 205 -2.55 -21.35 -5.25
N HIS A 206 -2.69 -20.04 -5.02
CA HIS A 206 -1.82 -19.02 -5.59
C HIS A 206 -0.43 -18.97 -4.94
N MET A 207 -0.35 -18.99 -3.62
CA MET A 207 0.90 -18.72 -2.91
C MET A 207 1.95 -19.84 -3.05
N PRO A 208 1.58 -21.15 -3.06
CA PRO A 208 2.52 -22.20 -3.41
C PRO A 208 3.01 -22.13 -4.86
N HIS A 209 2.18 -21.66 -5.79
CA HIS A 209 2.56 -21.52 -7.20
C HIS A 209 3.74 -20.55 -7.38
N LEU A 210 3.83 -19.53 -6.53
CA LEU A 210 4.89 -18.52 -6.53
C LEU A 210 6.18 -18.94 -5.82
N THR A 211 6.27 -20.18 -5.31
CA THR A 211 7.47 -20.70 -4.60
C THR A 211 8.80 -20.43 -5.33
N PRO A 212 8.92 -20.61 -6.65
CA PRO A 212 10.17 -20.31 -7.36
C PRO A 212 10.55 -18.82 -7.26
N LEU A 213 9.56 -17.91 -7.33
CA LEU A 213 9.78 -16.47 -7.18
C LEU A 213 10.23 -16.15 -5.75
N TRP A 214 9.59 -16.73 -4.72
CA TRP A 214 9.96 -16.50 -3.32
C TRP A 214 11.40 -16.90 -3.02
N HIS A 215 11.85 -18.05 -3.54
CA HIS A 215 13.26 -18.44 -3.45
C HIS A 215 14.17 -17.45 -4.14
N ALA A 216 13.84 -17.02 -5.36
CA ALA A 216 14.68 -16.11 -6.12
C ALA A 216 14.80 -14.71 -5.47
N LEU A 217 13.71 -14.18 -4.89
CA LEU A 217 13.72 -12.92 -4.14
C LEU A 217 14.57 -13.04 -2.87
N LEU A 218 14.40 -14.13 -2.12
CA LEU A 218 15.19 -14.39 -0.91
C LEU A 218 16.68 -14.53 -1.22
N ASP A 219 17.04 -15.31 -2.24
CA ASP A 219 18.43 -15.52 -2.64
C ASP A 219 19.07 -14.23 -3.15
N ASN A 220 18.31 -13.40 -3.88
CA ASN A 220 18.75 -12.06 -4.27
C ASN A 220 19.06 -11.19 -3.03
N ALA A 221 18.16 -11.13 -2.06
CA ALA A 221 18.35 -10.34 -0.85
C ALA A 221 19.54 -10.85 -0.01
N ALA A 222 19.66 -12.17 0.18
CA ALA A 222 20.76 -12.79 0.92
C ALA A 222 22.13 -12.59 0.26
N THR A 223 22.17 -12.59 -1.08
CA THR A 223 23.42 -12.38 -1.83
C THR A 223 23.90 -10.94 -1.74
N HIS A 224 23.00 -9.97 -1.90
CA HIS A 224 23.37 -8.55 -1.95
C HIS A 224 23.48 -7.91 -0.55
N PHE A 225 22.80 -8.46 0.44
CA PHE A 225 22.71 -7.89 1.79
C PHE A 225 22.95 -8.96 2.88
N PRO A 226 24.12 -9.63 2.90
CA PRO A 226 24.40 -10.73 3.83
C PRO A 226 24.37 -10.31 5.31
N ASP A 227 24.59 -9.03 5.60
CA ASP A 227 24.50 -8.50 6.97
C ASP A 227 23.03 -8.43 7.46
N LEU A 228 22.09 -8.15 6.55
CA LEU A 228 20.65 -8.12 6.86
C LEU A 228 20.03 -9.52 6.78
N TYR A 229 20.44 -10.30 5.79
CA TYR A 229 19.96 -11.65 5.51
C TYR A 229 21.07 -12.67 5.80
N THR A 230 21.46 -12.77 7.08
CA THR A 230 22.45 -13.75 7.53
C THR A 230 22.01 -15.18 7.16
N PRO A 231 22.94 -16.15 7.09
CA PRO A 231 22.59 -17.53 6.76
C PRO A 231 21.44 -18.10 7.61
N ALA A 232 21.43 -17.82 8.92
CA ALA A 232 20.38 -18.24 9.82
C ALA A 232 19.01 -17.62 9.47
N ARG A 233 18.98 -16.33 9.15
CA ARG A 233 17.76 -15.62 8.71
C ARG A 233 17.25 -16.13 7.37
N ALA A 234 18.16 -16.36 6.42
CA ALA A 234 17.81 -16.92 5.12
C ALA A 234 17.26 -18.34 5.25
N ASP A 235 17.86 -19.19 6.08
CA ASP A 235 17.37 -20.54 6.33
C ASP A 235 16.03 -20.57 7.06
N GLN A 236 15.79 -19.63 7.98
CA GLN A 236 14.47 -19.43 8.59
C GLN A 236 13.42 -19.12 7.52
N LEU A 237 13.69 -18.22 6.58
CA LEU A 237 12.75 -17.89 5.50
C LEU A 237 12.59 -19.02 4.47
N ARG A 238 13.64 -19.81 4.18
CA ARG A 238 13.51 -21.03 3.37
C ARG A 238 12.56 -22.05 4.01
N ALA A 239 12.63 -22.20 5.33
CA ALA A 239 11.69 -23.04 6.07
C ALA A 239 10.25 -22.51 5.97
N VAL A 240 10.06 -21.19 6.05
CA VAL A 240 8.75 -20.54 5.82
C VAL A 240 8.24 -20.81 4.41
N ILE A 241 9.07 -20.65 3.37
CA ILE A 241 8.70 -20.95 1.97
C ILE A 241 8.26 -22.42 1.83
N THR A 242 8.99 -23.34 2.45
CA THR A 242 8.63 -24.77 2.46
C THR A 242 7.28 -25.02 3.15
N ALA A 243 6.94 -24.22 4.16
CA ALA A 243 5.71 -24.34 4.93
C ALA A 243 4.47 -23.69 4.26
N ILE A 244 4.62 -22.95 3.16
CA ILE A 244 3.51 -22.25 2.47
C ILE A 244 2.28 -23.14 2.30
N PRO A 245 2.35 -24.36 1.75
CA PRO A 245 1.15 -25.18 1.55
C PRO A 245 0.41 -25.54 2.84
N THR A 246 1.11 -25.53 3.98
CA THR A 246 0.54 -25.86 5.30
C THR A 246 -0.06 -24.60 5.92
N TYR A 247 0.73 -23.53 6.05
CA TYR A 247 0.24 -22.35 6.77
C TYR A 247 -0.82 -21.59 5.97
N TRP A 248 -0.83 -21.68 4.64
CA TRP A 248 -1.92 -21.12 3.85
C TRP A 248 -3.24 -21.87 4.03
N GLN A 249 -3.24 -23.14 4.47
CA GLN A 249 -4.49 -23.79 4.86
C GLN A 249 -5.13 -23.12 6.08
N GLU A 250 -4.30 -22.63 7.00
CA GLU A 250 -4.76 -21.86 8.16
C GLU A 250 -5.21 -20.46 7.75
N LEU A 251 -4.40 -19.73 6.97
CA LEU A 251 -4.75 -18.38 6.51
C LEU A 251 -6.03 -18.34 5.67
N GLU A 252 -6.25 -19.32 4.78
CA GLU A 252 -7.39 -19.34 3.87
C GLU A 252 -8.73 -19.26 4.62
N VAL A 253 -8.83 -19.93 5.77
CA VAL A 253 -10.07 -20.01 6.56
C VAL A 253 -10.21 -18.87 7.59
N MET A 254 -9.19 -18.02 7.73
CA MET A 254 -9.27 -16.86 8.60
C MET A 254 -10.11 -15.75 7.96
N PRO A 255 -10.84 -14.95 8.75
CA PRO A 255 -11.58 -13.80 8.25
C PRO A 255 -10.72 -12.85 7.40
N LYS A 256 -11.24 -12.42 6.25
CA LYS A 256 -10.57 -11.56 5.30
C LYS A 256 -11.25 -10.20 5.23
N THR A 257 -10.46 -9.17 4.99
CA THR A 257 -10.92 -7.80 4.74
C THR A 257 -10.14 -7.24 3.56
N LEU A 258 -10.64 -6.16 2.99
CA LEU A 258 -9.81 -5.32 2.12
C LEU A 258 -8.73 -4.64 2.95
N ILE A 259 -7.47 -4.98 2.67
CA ILE A 259 -6.27 -4.39 3.28
C ILE A 259 -5.64 -3.38 2.31
N HIS A 260 -4.84 -2.45 2.83
CA HIS A 260 -4.06 -1.54 2.01
C HIS A 260 -2.90 -2.25 1.29
N ASN A 261 -2.26 -3.23 1.94
CA ASN A 261 -1.15 -4.03 1.40
C ASN A 261 0.10 -3.21 0.98
N ASP A 262 0.19 -1.99 1.50
CA ASP A 262 1.36 -1.12 1.44
C ASP A 262 1.31 -0.09 2.59
N LEU A 263 0.82 -0.49 3.76
CA LEU A 263 0.50 0.44 4.86
C LEU A 263 1.76 0.84 5.60
N ASN A 264 2.36 1.96 5.22
CA ASN A 264 3.59 2.46 5.80
C ASN A 264 3.65 4.00 5.82
N PRO A 265 4.59 4.62 6.56
CA PRO A 265 4.69 6.09 6.69
C PRO A 265 4.90 6.89 5.41
N ARG A 266 5.13 6.26 4.25
CA ARG A 266 5.14 6.94 2.95
C ARG A 266 3.73 7.14 2.40
N ASN A 267 2.79 6.31 2.82
CA ASN A 267 1.42 6.20 2.32
C ASN A 267 0.39 6.67 3.35
N THR A 268 0.85 7.37 4.39
CA THR A 268 0.00 7.84 5.48
C THR A 268 0.45 9.21 5.97
N CYS A 269 -0.51 10.03 6.38
CA CYS A 269 -0.28 11.24 7.15
C CYS A 269 -1.43 11.45 8.15
N PHE A 270 -1.37 12.50 8.95
CA PHE A 270 -2.47 12.91 9.82
C PHE A 270 -2.94 14.31 9.48
N ARG A 271 -4.26 14.47 9.34
CA ARG A 271 -4.90 15.78 9.35
C ARG A 271 -4.91 16.29 10.80
N GLU A 272 -4.61 17.58 10.98
CA GLU A 272 -4.73 18.23 12.28
C GLU A 272 -6.20 18.54 12.58
N GLY A 273 -6.79 17.82 13.56
CA GLY A 273 -8.07 18.17 14.15
C GLY A 273 -7.89 18.90 15.48
N PRO A 274 -8.86 19.72 15.92
CA PRO A 274 -8.77 20.48 17.17
C PRO A 274 -8.64 19.59 18.43
N TYR A 275 -9.00 18.30 18.34
CA TYR A 275 -8.98 17.37 19.47
C TYR A 275 -8.49 15.94 19.14
N SER A 276 -8.12 15.66 17.88
CA SER A 276 -7.70 14.32 17.46
C SER A 276 -6.87 14.34 16.17
N TYR A 277 -6.01 13.34 16.04
CA TYR A 277 -5.32 13.01 14.79
C TYR A 277 -6.24 12.17 13.90
N GLU A 278 -6.57 12.66 12.71
CA GLU A 278 -7.34 11.91 11.71
C GLU A 278 -6.37 11.30 10.69
N LEU A 279 -6.32 9.98 10.63
CA LEU A 279 -5.43 9.28 9.72
C LEU A 279 -5.93 9.47 8.29
N CYS A 280 -5.04 9.89 7.40
CA CYS A 280 -5.23 9.84 5.96
C CYS A 280 -4.28 8.79 5.39
N VAL A 281 -4.83 7.82 4.68
CA VAL A 281 -4.14 6.72 4.00
C VAL A 281 -4.39 6.86 2.51
N TYR A 282 -3.31 6.94 1.73
CA TYR A 282 -3.35 7.16 0.30
C TYR A 282 -2.46 6.15 -0.43
N ASP A 283 -2.60 6.07 -1.75
CA ASP A 283 -1.93 5.07 -2.60
C ASP A 283 -2.45 3.63 -2.45
N TRP A 284 -3.77 3.48 -2.61
CA TRP A 284 -4.50 2.19 -2.50
C TRP A 284 -4.27 1.24 -3.68
N GLU A 285 -3.25 1.49 -4.50
CA GLU A 285 -3.02 0.78 -5.76
C GLU A 285 -2.71 -0.72 -5.58
N LEU A 286 -2.22 -1.10 -4.39
CA LEU A 286 -1.84 -2.47 -4.05
C LEU A 286 -2.86 -3.21 -3.19
N ALA A 287 -3.99 -2.55 -2.89
CA ALA A 287 -5.03 -3.11 -2.04
C ALA A 287 -5.44 -4.50 -2.53
N THR A 288 -5.75 -5.38 -1.58
CA THR A 288 -6.18 -6.76 -1.87
C THR A 288 -6.93 -7.33 -0.67
N TYR A 289 -7.46 -8.55 -0.81
CA TYR A 289 -8.09 -9.26 0.31
C TYR A 289 -7.06 -10.09 1.07
N HIS A 290 -6.91 -9.81 2.37
CA HIS A 290 -6.07 -10.61 3.27
C HIS A 290 -6.64 -10.56 4.70
N VAL A 291 -5.97 -11.19 5.65
CA VAL A 291 -6.30 -11.05 7.07
C VAL A 291 -5.97 -9.62 7.53
N PRO A 292 -6.79 -9.04 8.42
CA PRO A 292 -6.62 -7.67 8.90
C PRO A 292 -5.28 -7.38 9.61
N GLN A 293 -4.56 -8.42 10.03
CA GLN A 293 -3.26 -8.32 10.68
C GLN A 293 -2.14 -7.92 9.72
N TYR A 294 -2.30 -8.12 8.41
CA TYR A 294 -1.25 -7.87 7.42
C TYR A 294 -0.78 -6.41 7.41
N ASP A 295 -1.72 -5.47 7.31
CA ASP A 295 -1.40 -4.04 7.36
C ASP A 295 -0.73 -3.65 8.69
N VAL A 296 -1.07 -4.31 9.79
CA VAL A 296 -0.45 -4.08 11.11
C VAL A 296 0.99 -4.59 11.14
N VAL A 297 1.27 -5.74 10.52
CA VAL A 297 2.64 -6.25 10.38
C VAL A 297 3.49 -5.21 9.66
N GLU A 298 3.05 -4.79 8.47
CA GLU A 298 3.82 -3.87 7.63
C GLU A 298 4.04 -2.55 8.36
N PHE A 299 2.98 -1.92 8.86
CA PHE A 299 3.05 -0.65 9.56
C PHE A 299 4.01 -0.69 10.76
N LEU A 300 3.93 -1.72 11.60
CA LEU A 300 4.81 -1.86 12.76
C LEU A 300 6.26 -2.20 12.37
N CYS A 301 6.50 -2.92 11.28
CA CYS A 301 7.86 -3.13 10.76
C CYS A 301 8.50 -1.81 10.29
N PHE A 302 7.69 -0.91 9.73
CA PHE A 302 8.17 0.40 9.30
C PHE A 302 8.42 1.39 10.44
N LEU A 303 7.83 1.19 11.62
CA LEU A 303 7.93 2.15 12.73
C LEU A 303 8.80 1.69 13.89
N LEU A 304 8.69 0.44 14.31
CA LEU A 304 9.39 -0.01 15.51
C LEU A 304 10.88 -0.20 15.19
N GLY A 305 11.73 0.41 16.01
CA GLY A 305 13.17 0.16 16.08
C GLY A 305 13.53 -0.62 17.35
N PRO A 306 14.83 -0.96 17.54
CA PRO A 306 15.28 -1.82 18.64
C PRO A 306 14.85 -1.38 20.04
N ASP A 307 14.75 -0.07 20.28
CA ASP A 307 14.28 0.53 21.52
C ASP A 307 12.77 0.38 21.75
N ARG A 308 11.99 0.06 20.70
CA ARG A 308 10.52 -0.05 20.72
C ARG A 308 9.98 -1.41 20.33
N TYR A 309 10.81 -2.39 19.96
CA TYR A 309 10.37 -3.75 19.58
C TYR A 309 9.48 -4.40 20.65
N HIS A 310 9.79 -4.18 21.93
CA HIS A 310 9.01 -4.69 23.06
C HIS A 310 7.54 -4.22 23.09
N LEU A 311 7.21 -3.10 22.42
CA LEU A 311 5.84 -2.56 22.35
C LEU A 311 4.96 -3.24 21.29
N ARG A 312 5.53 -4.08 20.42
CA ARG A 312 4.82 -4.71 19.31
C ARG A 312 3.57 -5.48 19.75
N LEU A 313 3.70 -6.27 20.82
CA LEU A 313 2.58 -7.01 21.38
C LEU A 313 1.48 -6.12 21.93
N GLU A 314 1.87 -5.01 22.55
CA GLU A 314 0.93 -4.07 23.14
C GLU A 314 0.11 -3.39 22.03
N TYR A 315 0.76 -2.97 20.95
CA TYR A 315 0.09 -2.42 19.78
C TYR A 315 -0.81 -3.44 19.08
N LEU A 316 -0.34 -4.68 18.92
CA LEU A 316 -1.14 -5.75 18.33
C LEU A 316 -2.38 -6.07 19.17
N GLU A 317 -2.23 -6.15 20.49
CA GLU A 317 -3.33 -6.39 21.41
C GLU A 317 -4.31 -5.22 21.43
N PHE A 318 -3.82 -3.97 21.42
CA PHE A 318 -4.66 -2.79 21.29
C PHE A 318 -5.49 -2.84 20.00
N TYR A 319 -4.85 -3.15 18.87
CA TYR A 319 -5.52 -3.29 17.58
C TYR A 319 -6.60 -4.38 17.61
N ARG A 320 -6.26 -5.57 18.15
CA ARG A 320 -7.21 -6.68 18.33
C ARG A 320 -8.44 -6.26 19.12
N GLN A 321 -8.24 -5.58 20.24
CA GLN A 321 -9.35 -5.11 21.09
C GLN A 321 -10.25 -4.12 20.35
N ARG A 322 -9.69 -3.22 19.55
CA ARG A 322 -10.49 -2.29 18.73
C ARG A 322 -11.28 -3.03 17.65
N LEU A 323 -10.65 -3.94 16.93
CA LEU A 323 -11.33 -4.74 15.91
C LEU A 323 -12.41 -5.65 16.52
N HIS A 324 -12.13 -6.27 17.67
CA HIS A 324 -13.09 -7.08 18.40
C HIS A 324 -14.30 -6.27 18.87
N ALA A 325 -14.08 -5.08 19.43
CA ALA A 325 -15.17 -4.22 19.87
C ALA A 325 -16.12 -3.81 18.72
N LEU A 326 -15.60 -3.70 17.49
CA LEU A 326 -16.38 -3.33 16.32
C LEU A 326 -17.10 -4.51 15.67
N THR A 327 -16.52 -5.72 15.73
CA THR A 327 -16.98 -6.87 14.94
C THR A 327 -17.56 -8.01 15.78
N GLY A 328 -17.30 -8.03 17.09
CA GLY A 328 -17.54 -9.19 17.95
C GLY A 328 -16.63 -10.40 17.66
N ARG A 329 -15.74 -10.32 16.67
CA ARG A 329 -14.81 -11.39 16.26
C ARG A 329 -13.43 -11.19 16.87
N PHE A 330 -12.53 -12.17 16.75
CA PHE A 330 -11.15 -12.07 17.28
C PHE A 330 -11.06 -11.96 18.82
N GLY A 331 -12.01 -12.56 19.55
CA GLY A 331 -11.98 -12.59 21.01
C GLY A 331 -10.80 -13.41 21.58
N ASP A 332 -10.33 -14.42 20.85
CA ASP A 332 -9.17 -15.23 21.20
C ASP A 332 -7.86 -14.53 20.79
N ALA A 333 -7.08 -14.10 21.78
CA ALA A 333 -5.80 -13.43 21.58
C ALA A 333 -4.73 -14.35 20.97
N LEU A 334 -4.72 -15.64 21.30
CA LEU A 334 -3.72 -16.59 20.77
C LEU A 334 -3.99 -16.87 19.30
N ALA A 335 -5.25 -17.11 18.93
CA ALA A 335 -5.64 -17.27 17.53
C ALA A 335 -5.34 -16.00 16.71
N PHE A 336 -5.56 -14.81 17.30
CA PHE A 336 -5.25 -13.55 16.62
C PHE A 336 -3.75 -13.35 16.39
N ARG A 337 -2.91 -13.69 17.38
CA ARG A 337 -1.45 -13.69 17.26
C ARG A 337 -0.96 -14.68 16.22
N ARG A 338 -1.59 -15.85 16.12
CA ARG A 338 -1.30 -16.81 15.04
C ARG A 338 -1.57 -16.18 13.67
N GLY A 339 -2.71 -15.52 13.49
CA GLY A 339 -2.99 -14.78 12.26
C GLY A 339 -1.94 -13.70 11.94
N PHE A 340 -1.46 -12.97 12.95
CA PHE A 340 -0.37 -12.00 12.80
C PHE A 340 0.96 -12.64 12.38
N GLN A 341 1.34 -13.78 12.98
CA GLN A 341 2.53 -14.55 12.58
C GLN A 341 2.46 -14.98 11.12
N LEU A 342 1.31 -15.53 10.70
CA LEU A 342 1.14 -16.01 9.33
C LEU A 342 1.14 -14.86 8.32
N ALA A 343 0.51 -13.73 8.66
CA ALA A 343 0.57 -12.52 7.85
C ALA A 343 2.01 -11.97 7.74
N ALA A 344 2.81 -12.09 8.82
CA ALA A 344 4.21 -11.70 8.79
C ALA A 344 5.04 -12.54 7.82
N TYR A 345 4.79 -13.85 7.76
CA TYR A 345 5.43 -14.71 6.76
C TYR A 345 5.15 -14.25 5.33
N ASP A 346 3.89 -13.97 5.00
CA ASP A 346 3.53 -13.49 3.66
C ASP A 346 4.14 -12.11 3.35
N PHE A 347 4.07 -11.16 4.27
CA PHE A 347 4.67 -9.83 4.12
C PHE A 347 6.16 -9.92 3.79
N GLY A 348 6.89 -10.77 4.54
CA GLY A 348 8.32 -10.97 4.37
C GLY A 348 8.71 -11.57 3.02
N LEU A 349 7.93 -12.53 2.52
CA LEU A 349 8.21 -13.20 1.25
C LEU A 349 7.81 -12.34 0.04
N HIS A 350 6.67 -11.66 0.13
CA HIS A 350 6.09 -10.92 -0.99
C HIS A 350 6.57 -9.47 -0.99
N ARG A 351 5.98 -8.60 -0.15
CA ARG A 351 6.24 -7.15 -0.19
C ARG A 351 7.66 -6.78 0.18
N LEU A 352 8.19 -7.32 1.27
CA LEU A 352 9.56 -7.04 1.68
C LEU A 352 10.57 -7.61 0.68
N GLY A 353 10.31 -8.78 0.10
CA GLY A 353 11.10 -9.34 -1.00
C GLY A 353 11.16 -8.41 -2.21
N MET A 354 10.02 -7.87 -2.63
CA MET A 354 9.94 -6.89 -3.73
C MET A 354 10.67 -5.58 -3.40
N TYR A 355 10.57 -5.08 -2.16
CA TYR A 355 11.34 -3.92 -1.72
C TYR A 355 12.84 -4.18 -1.77
N MET A 356 13.30 -5.37 -1.35
CA MET A 356 14.72 -5.72 -1.39
C MET A 356 15.23 -5.91 -2.81
N MET A 357 14.41 -6.39 -3.74
CA MET A 357 14.74 -6.39 -5.18
C MET A 357 14.97 -4.96 -5.68
N ALA A 358 14.05 -4.03 -5.39
CA ALA A 358 14.24 -2.63 -5.77
C ALA A 358 15.48 -2.04 -5.08
N HIS A 359 15.73 -2.41 -3.81
CA HIS A 359 16.88 -1.97 -3.02
C HIS A 359 18.24 -2.35 -3.63
N THR A 360 18.32 -3.53 -4.25
CA THR A 360 19.52 -4.00 -4.94
C THR A 360 19.93 -3.05 -6.07
N VAL A 361 18.96 -2.46 -6.77
CA VAL A 361 19.22 -1.56 -7.90
C VAL A 361 19.34 -0.10 -7.45
N SER A 362 18.48 0.33 -6.52
CA SER A 362 18.45 1.69 -5.99
C SER A 362 18.36 1.68 -4.47
N PRO A 363 19.38 2.16 -3.75
CA PRO A 363 19.37 2.14 -2.29
C PRO A 363 18.23 2.96 -1.67
N TYR A 364 17.44 2.34 -0.78
CA TYR A 364 16.42 2.97 0.05
C TYR A 364 16.93 3.01 1.49
N PRO A 365 17.32 4.17 2.03
CA PRO A 365 17.99 4.27 3.33
C PRO A 365 17.18 3.75 4.53
N PHE A 366 15.85 3.67 4.41
CA PHE A 366 14.99 3.16 5.48
C PHE A 366 14.94 1.62 5.54
N LEU A 367 15.19 0.90 4.44
CA LEU A 367 14.94 -0.54 4.36
C LEU A 367 15.75 -1.39 5.33
N PRO A 368 17.05 -1.14 5.59
CA PRO A 368 17.79 -1.90 6.59
C PRO A 368 17.09 -1.97 7.95
N ARG A 369 16.54 -0.84 8.43
CA ARG A 369 15.78 -0.78 9.69
C ARG A 369 14.48 -1.57 9.62
N VAL A 370 13.78 -1.53 8.49
CA VAL A 370 12.53 -2.29 8.28
C VAL A 370 12.81 -3.80 8.28
N VAL A 371 13.89 -4.24 7.65
CA VAL A 371 14.31 -5.65 7.62
C VAL A 371 14.65 -6.14 9.03
N GLU A 372 15.41 -5.36 9.80
CA GLU A 372 15.69 -5.69 11.20
C GLU A 372 14.42 -5.83 12.04
N SER A 373 13.49 -4.89 11.86
CA SER A 373 12.19 -4.89 12.54
C SER A 373 11.34 -6.10 12.16
N TYR A 374 11.37 -6.51 10.89
CA TYR A 374 10.71 -7.70 10.37
C TYR A 374 11.29 -9.00 10.99
N PHE A 375 12.62 -9.13 11.06
CA PHE A 375 13.23 -10.31 11.68
C PHE A 375 12.95 -10.41 13.18
N ASP A 376 12.84 -9.27 13.88
CA ASP A 376 12.29 -9.24 15.24
C ASP A 376 10.83 -9.75 15.25
N THR A 377 10.01 -9.40 14.25
CA THR A 377 8.57 -9.78 14.19
C THR A 377 8.41 -11.30 14.14
N ILE A 378 9.14 -11.95 13.24
CA ILE A 378 9.00 -13.39 13.02
C ILE A 378 9.72 -14.20 14.11
N THR A 379 10.76 -13.65 14.74
CA THR A 379 11.41 -14.28 15.90
C THR A 379 10.49 -14.23 17.11
N PHE A 380 9.90 -13.06 17.37
CA PHE A 380 8.91 -12.87 18.42
C PHE A 380 7.72 -13.83 18.24
N SER A 381 7.17 -13.90 17.03
CA SER A 381 5.97 -14.70 16.74
C SER A 381 6.19 -16.22 16.87
N ASN A 382 7.44 -16.68 16.86
CA ASN A 382 7.79 -18.09 17.04
C ASN A 382 7.88 -18.52 18.52
N ASN A 383 7.81 -17.58 19.46
CA ASN A 383 7.79 -17.86 20.90
C ASN A 383 6.35 -17.68 21.44
N PRO A 384 5.67 -18.78 21.85
CA PRO A 384 4.26 -18.75 22.25
C PRO A 384 3.96 -17.91 23.50
#